data_AF-A0ABD3EX26-F1
#
_entry.id   AF-A0ABD3EX26-F1
#
_cell.length_a   1.000
_cell.length_b   1.000
_cell.length_c   1.000
_cell.angle_alpha   90.00
_cell.angle_beta   90.00
_cell.angle_gamma   90.00
#
_symmetry.space_group_name_H-M   'P 1'
#
loop_
_entity.id
_entity.type
_entity.pdbx_description
1 polymer ?
#
loop_
_entity_poly.entity_id
_entity_poly.type
_entity_poly.pdbx_seq_one_letter_code
_entity_poly.pdbx_strand_id
1 'polypeptide(L)'
;MKSLVCVVIGDGGVFVVEVDERKKVGVLKKMIKEGNSASIQCDEKDLTLYLAKKGDEWPTTGDPDVTMLRMARFPLESLIL
;
A
#
# COMPACT_ATOMS: atom_id res chain seq x y z
N MET A 1 -18.29 0.12 -6.94
CA MET A 1 -17.49 0.34 -5.71
C MET A 1 -16.68 -0.92 -5.45
N LYS A 2 -15.38 -0.78 -5.20
CA LYS A 2 -14.45 -1.91 -4.97
C LYS A 2 -13.77 -1.74 -3.61
N SER A 3 -13.51 -2.85 -2.93
CA SER A 3 -12.80 -2.84 -1.65
C SER A 3 -11.34 -3.22 -1.87
N LEU A 4 -10.43 -2.39 -1.38
CA LEU A 4 -9.00 -2.68 -1.34
C LEU A 4 -8.62 -3.07 0.08
N VAL A 5 -7.99 -4.23 0.21
CA VAL A 5 -7.37 -4.66 1.47
C VAL A 5 -5.93 -4.18 1.46
N CYS A 6 -5.58 -3.38 2.46
CA CYS A 6 -4.26 -2.77 2.61
C CYS A 6 -3.58 -3.31 3.86
N VAL A 7 -2.25 -3.47 3.79
CA VAL A 7 -1.42 -3.90 4.91
C VAL A 7 -0.33 -2.86 5.13
N VAL A 8 -0.16 -2.43 6.38
CA VAL A 8 0.94 -1.54 6.77
C VAL A 8 2.19 -2.38 7.02
N ILE A 9 3.23 -2.17 6.23
CA ILE A 9 4.52 -2.84 6.43
C ILE A 9 5.16 -2.34 7.74
N GLY A 10 5.65 -3.25 8.56
CA GLY A 10 6.24 -2.96 9.88
C GLY A 10 5.29 -3.31 11.02
N ASP A 11 4.15 -2.63 11.09
CA ASP A 11 3.11 -2.86 12.11
C ASP A 11 2.26 -4.12 11.82
N GLY A 12 2.13 -4.51 10.55
CA GLY A 12 1.29 -5.65 10.13
C GLY A 12 -0.21 -5.35 10.19
N GLY A 13 -0.61 -4.14 10.57
CA GLY A 13 -2.00 -3.70 10.60
C GLY A 13 -2.67 -3.84 9.22
N VAL A 14 -3.84 -4.47 9.21
CA VAL A 14 -4.66 -4.67 8.00
C VAL A 14 -5.90 -3.79 8.08
N PHE A 15 -6.22 -3.10 7.00
CA PHE A 15 -7.41 -2.26 6.91
C PHE A 15 -8.01 -2.31 5.51
N VAL A 16 -9.30 -1.97 5.41
CA VAL A 16 -10.05 -2.00 4.16
C VAL A 16 -10.41 -0.58 3.76
N VAL A 17 -10.19 -0.25 2.49
CA VAL A 17 -10.57 1.04 1.89
C VAL A 17 -11.56 0.79 0.77
N GLU A 18 -12.71 1.46 0.82
CA GLU A 18 -13.68 1.43 -0.28
C GLU A 18 -13.36 2.51 -1.30
N VAL A 19 -13.10 2.11 -2.54
CA VAL A 19 -12.75 3.02 -3.63
C VAL A 19 -13.75 2.87 -4.77
N ASP A 20 -14.17 4.01 -5.32
CA ASP A 20 -14.91 4.04 -6.58
C ASP A 20 -13.94 3.89 -7.74
N GLU A 21 -14.34 3.19 -8.81
CA GLU A 21 -13.48 2.89 -9.96
C GLU A 21 -12.96 4.15 -10.67
N ARG A 22 -13.64 5.29 -10.50
CA ARG A 22 -13.24 6.58 -11.10
C ARG A 22 -12.24 7.36 -10.23
N LYS A 23 -11.94 6.91 -9.01
CA LYS A 23 -11.02 7.60 -8.10
C LYS A 23 -9.57 7.30 -8.49
N LYS A 24 -8.75 8.35 -8.52
CA LYS A 24 -7.31 8.28 -8.80
C LYS A 24 -6.52 7.87 -7.56
N VAL A 25 -5.27 7.43 -7.76
CA VAL A 25 -4.35 7.03 -6.67
C VAL A 25 -4.16 8.12 -5.61
N GLY A 26 -4.14 9.40 -5.99
CA GLY A 26 -4.06 10.49 -5.01
C GLY A 26 -5.23 10.50 -4.02
N VAL A 27 -6.45 10.19 -4.49
CA VAL A 27 -7.63 10.06 -3.63
C VAL A 27 -7.50 8.84 -2.72
N LEU A 28 -6.96 7.72 -3.23
CA LEU A 28 -6.69 6.54 -2.43
C LEU A 28 -5.70 6.83 -1.28
N LYS A 29 -4.60 7.53 -1.56
CA LYS A 29 -3.61 7.93 -0.53
C LYS A 29 -4.25 8.78 0.57
N LYS A 30 -5.12 9.72 0.18
CA LYS A 30 -5.88 10.54 1.14
C LYS A 30 -6.82 9.69 2.00
N MET A 31 -7.58 8.77 1.39
CA MET A 31 -8.48 7.88 2.12
C MET A 31 -7.75 6.93 3.08
N ILE A 32 -6.58 6.43 2.70
CA ILE A 32 -5.71 5.61 3.57
C ILE A 32 -5.30 6.41 4.81
N LYS A 33 -4.83 7.66 4.62
CA LYS A 33 -4.43 8.54 5.71
C LYS A 33 -5.61 8.86 6.64
N GLU A 34 -6.77 9.20 6.08
CA GLU A 34 -7.98 9.50 6.87
C GLU A 34 -8.45 8.27 7.68
N GLY A 35 -8.44 7.09 7.06
CA GLY A 35 -8.88 5.83 7.68
C GLY A 35 -7.93 5.28 8.75
N ASN A 36 -6.67 5.71 8.77
CA ASN A 36 -5.67 5.23 9.73
C ASN A 36 -4.77 6.36 10.24
N SER A 37 -5.37 7.51 10.54
CA SER A 37 -4.66 8.74 10.93
C SER A 37 -3.85 8.62 12.23
N ALA A 38 -4.18 7.66 13.09
CA ALA A 38 -3.42 7.37 14.30
C ALA A 38 -2.05 6.75 13.99
N SER A 39 -1.99 5.81 13.04
CA SER A 39 -0.77 5.08 12.67
C SER A 39 -0.02 5.70 11.49
N ILE A 40 -0.72 6.41 10.61
CA ILE A 40 -0.15 7.04 9.41
C ILE A 40 -0.15 8.56 9.58
N GLN A 41 0.97 9.09 10.09
CA GLN A 41 1.13 10.51 10.40
C GLN A 41 1.80 11.33 9.28
N CYS A 42 2.40 10.67 8.29
CA CYS A 42 3.04 11.35 7.15
C CYS A 42 2.02 12.02 6.23
N ASP A 43 2.51 12.88 5.32
CA ASP A 43 1.64 13.45 4.29
C ASP A 43 1.24 12.39 3.27
N GLU A 44 0.02 12.52 2.73
CA GLU A 44 -0.51 11.62 1.70
C GLU A 44 0.37 11.53 0.46
N LYS A 45 1.15 12.58 0.15
CA LYS A 45 2.12 12.59 -0.96
C LYS A 45 3.31 11.65 -0.70
N ASP A 46 3.68 11.47 0.57
CA ASP A 46 4.84 10.68 1.01
C ASP A 46 4.49 9.20 1.19
N LEU A 47 3.20 8.84 1.07
CA LEU A 47 2.77 7.45 1.01
C LEU A 47 3.16 6.82 -0.32
N THR A 48 3.97 5.76 -0.26
CA THR A 48 4.25 4.89 -1.41
C THR A 48 3.43 3.62 -1.29
N LEU A 49 2.64 3.32 -2.32
CA LEU A 49 1.76 2.15 -2.37
C LEU A 49 2.38 1.10 -3.29
N TYR A 50 2.33 -0.15 -2.86
CA TYR A 50 2.78 -1.30 -3.64
C TYR A 50 1.61 -2.26 -3.84
N LEU A 51 1.54 -2.87 -5.02
CA LEU A 51 0.58 -3.95 -5.26
C LEU A 51 0.99 -5.15 -4.43
N ALA A 52 0.10 -5.60 -3.56
CA ALA A 52 0.34 -6.81 -2.79
C ALA A 52 0.28 -8.04 -3.70
N LYS A 53 -0.80 -8.20 -4.48
CA LYS A 53 -0.96 -9.37 -5.34
C LYS A 53 -0.18 -9.26 -6.64
N LYS A 54 0.54 -10.34 -6.98
CA LYS A 54 1.02 -10.62 -8.33
C LYS A 54 0.07 -11.67 -8.93
N GLY A 55 -0.83 -11.25 -9.81
CA GLY A 55 -1.91 -12.11 -10.28
C GLY A 55 -2.91 -12.43 -9.16
N ASP A 56 -3.16 -13.71 -8.91
CA ASP A 56 -4.08 -14.17 -7.86
C ASP A 56 -3.40 -14.49 -6.52
N GLU A 57 -2.07 -14.56 -6.51
CA GLU A 57 -1.29 -14.98 -5.36
C GLU A 57 -0.97 -13.80 -4.43
N TRP A 58 -1.12 -14.04 -3.13
CA TRP A 58 -0.61 -13.13 -2.11
C TRP A 58 0.89 -13.35 -1.94
N PRO A 59 1.67 -12.28 -1.78
CA PRO A 59 3.10 -12.40 -1.67
C PRO A 59 3.41 -12.97 -0.28
N THR A 60 4.27 -13.98 -0.24
CA THR A 60 4.67 -14.61 1.02
C THR A 60 5.78 -13.80 1.70
N THR A 61 6.08 -14.09 2.96
CA THR A 61 7.21 -13.46 3.66
C THR A 61 8.56 -13.73 3.00
N GLY A 62 8.67 -14.78 2.17
CA GLY A 62 9.85 -15.09 1.37
C GLY A 62 9.85 -14.45 -0.02
N ASP A 63 8.79 -13.73 -0.42
CA ASP A 63 8.79 -13.00 -1.70
C ASP A 63 9.89 -11.94 -1.66
N PRO A 64 10.75 -11.87 -2.71
CA PRO A 64 11.82 -10.90 -2.76
C PRO A 64 11.30 -9.46 -2.64
N ASP A 65 10.13 -9.15 -3.20
CA ASP A 65 9.54 -7.81 -3.12
C ASP A 65 9.12 -7.50 -1.68
N VAL A 66 8.49 -8.44 -0.97
CA VAL A 66 8.14 -8.27 0.45
C VAL A 66 9.39 -8.11 1.30
N THR A 67 10.44 -8.87 1.00
CA THR A 67 11.73 -8.75 1.67
C THR A 67 12.34 -7.37 1.44
N MET A 68 12.32 -6.88 0.20
CA MET A 68 12.81 -5.54 -0.17
C MET A 68 12.01 -4.43 0.51
N LEU A 69 10.68 -4.55 0.57
CA LEU A 69 9.80 -3.64 1.30
C LEU A 69 10.13 -3.58 2.80
N ARG A 70 10.36 -4.74 3.44
CA ARG A 70 10.73 -4.81 4.85
C ARG A 70 12.11 -4.23 5.12
N MET A 71 13.05 -4.41 4.20
CA MET A 71 14.41 -3.87 4.30
C MET A 71 14.50 -2.39 3.89
N ALA A 72 13.39 -1.77 3.47
CA ALA A 72 13.38 -0.44 2.85
C ALA A 72 14.40 -0.29 1.71
N ARG A 73 14.73 -1.40 1.04
CA ARG A 73 15.63 -1.45 -0.11
C ARG A 73 14.76 -1.49 -1.36
N PHE A 74 14.38 -0.32 -1.84
CA PHE A 74 13.56 -0.22 -3.05
C PHE A 74 14.45 -0.39 -4.28
N PRO A 75 14.09 -1.25 -5.25
CA PRO A 75 14.78 -1.28 -6.54
C PRO A 75 14.57 0.08 -7.22
N LEU A 76 15.65 0.73 -7.64
CA LEU A 76 15.63 2.03 -8.34
C LEU A 76 14.82 2.00 -9.66
N GLU A 77 14.39 0.82 -10.12
CA GLU A 77 13.67 0.61 -11.37
C GLU A 77 12.18 0.27 -11.21
N SER A 78 11.65 0.19 -9.98
CA SER A 78 10.22 -0.08 -9.78
C SER A 78 9.42 1.22 -9.89
N LEU A 79 8.82 1.39 -11.09
CA LEU A 79 7.76 2.33 -11.46
C LEU A 79 7.31 3.29 -10.36
N ILE A 80 7.70 4.55 -10.51
CA ILE A 80 6.88 5.67 -10.08
C ILE A 80 5.58 5.58 -10.91
N LEU A 81 4.48 5.19 -10.28
CA LEU A 81 3.13 5.36 -10.82
C LEU A 81 2.76 6.84 -10.86
#